data_AF-A0AAR2JSP2-F1
#
_entry.id   AF-A0AAR2JSP2-F1
#
_cell.length_a   1.000
_cell.length_b   1.000
_cell.length_c   1.000
_cell.angle_alpha   90.00
_cell.angle_beta   90.00
_cell.angle_gamma   90.00
#
_symmetry.space_group_name_H-M   'P 1'
#
loop_
_entity.id
_entity.type
_entity.pdbx_description
1 polymer ?
#
loop_
_entity_poly.entity_id
_entity_poly.type
_entity_poly.pdbx_seq_one_letter_code
_entity_poly.pdbx_strand_id
1 'polypeptide(L)'
;MNPRNSCYFLLFLSILGRSETQECVFYNASWEKDRTNRSGIEPCSGEKDKRRHCFSTWKNNSGTIEIVKQGCWLDDVNCYDSTECVERKDSPDVFFCCCEGNMCNEKIYYSPDTQAVQMGPLFCNTNSKLYSATSNSFTPKPELCNTLLYSLVPIMGIAAILLFSFWMYRHHKLAYPPVLVPTQDPGPTPPSPFLGQKPLQLLEVKARGRFSCVWKAQLLSEHVAVKIFPIQNKLSWQNEYDIHSISGMKHENILSFIGAEKRGNGMDIELWLITAYHEKGSLTDYLKANVVSWNELCHIAQTFARGLAYLHEDIPGLKDGHKPAVAHRDIKSKNILLKTNLSACIADFGLALKFEAGKSAGDTHGQVGTRRYMAPEVLEGAINFQRDAFLRIDMYAVGLVLWELASRCTAADGNTHIHTRTLIINAIVSN
;
A
#
# COMPACT_ATOMS: atom_id res chain seq x y z
N MET A 1 -18.75 60.69 -7.18
CA MET A 1 -18.10 60.14 -8.38
C MET A 1 -17.20 59.01 -7.94
N ASN A 2 -17.51 57.79 -8.38
CA ASN A 2 -17.09 56.53 -7.76
C ASN A 2 -15.78 56.02 -8.42
N PRO A 3 -14.74 55.62 -7.66
CA PRO A 3 -13.46 55.17 -8.21
C PRO A 3 -13.58 53.68 -8.59
N ARG A 4 -14.15 53.39 -9.76
CA ARG A 4 -14.33 52.02 -10.27
C ARG A 4 -13.53 51.70 -11.54
N ASN A 5 -12.45 52.45 -11.82
CA ASN A 5 -11.64 52.27 -13.04
C ASN A 5 -10.15 51.94 -12.84
N SER A 6 -9.69 51.56 -11.63
CA SER A 6 -8.26 51.21 -11.41
C SER A 6 -7.96 49.72 -11.25
N CYS A 7 -8.92 48.80 -11.44
CA CYS A 7 -8.64 47.35 -11.36
C CYS A 7 -8.51 46.63 -12.71
N TYR A 8 -8.75 47.30 -13.84
CA TYR A 8 -8.60 46.67 -15.17
C TYR A 8 -7.24 46.94 -15.84
N PHE A 9 -6.34 47.70 -15.20
CA PHE A 9 -5.02 48.01 -15.73
C PHE A 9 -3.87 47.20 -15.09
N LEU A 10 -4.17 46.37 -14.08
CA LEU A 10 -3.19 45.46 -13.45
C LEU A 10 -3.37 43.99 -13.86
N LEU A 11 -4.27 43.71 -14.81
CA LEU A 11 -4.47 42.39 -15.43
C LEU A 11 -3.78 42.27 -16.80
N PHE A 12 -2.99 43.26 -17.22
CA PHE A 12 -2.30 43.27 -18.52
C PHE A 12 -0.76 43.37 -18.44
N LEU A 13 -0.16 43.21 -17.25
CA LEU A 13 1.30 43.24 -17.06
C LEU A 13 1.91 41.98 -16.44
N SER A 14 1.17 40.88 -16.35
CA SER A 14 1.71 39.56 -15.98
C SER A 14 1.89 38.61 -17.18
N ILE A 15 1.74 39.10 -18.43
CA ILE A 15 1.93 38.33 -19.67
C ILE A 15 3.25 38.70 -20.40
N LEU A 16 4.14 39.45 -19.76
CA LEU A 16 5.45 39.78 -20.35
C LEU A 16 6.58 39.26 -19.46
N GLY A 17 7.05 38.06 -19.78
CA GLY A 17 8.29 37.52 -19.24
C GLY A 17 8.42 36.01 -19.06
N ARG A 18 7.63 35.14 -19.71
CA ARG A 18 7.94 33.70 -19.73
C ARG A 18 8.92 33.44 -20.88
N SER A 19 10.21 33.37 -20.54
CA SER A 19 11.27 32.93 -21.47
C SER A 19 10.84 31.60 -22.11
N GLU A 20 10.72 31.56 -23.44
CA GLU A 20 10.28 30.37 -24.18
C GLU A 20 11.28 29.21 -24.01
N THR A 21 12.53 29.50 -23.64
CA THR A 21 13.57 28.53 -23.30
C THR A 21 13.85 28.55 -21.80
N GLN A 22 13.83 27.36 -21.17
CA GLN A 22 14.31 27.17 -19.81
C GLN A 22 15.68 26.52 -19.83
N GLU A 23 16.67 27.15 -19.20
CA GLU A 23 18.05 26.67 -19.14
C GLU A 23 18.38 26.23 -17.72
N CYS A 24 19.03 25.08 -17.57
CA CYS A 24 19.44 24.53 -16.28
C CYS A 24 20.94 24.32 -16.23
N VAL A 25 21.51 24.43 -15.03
CA VAL A 25 22.90 24.01 -14.79
C VAL A 25 22.98 22.50 -14.95
N PHE A 26 23.91 22.04 -15.78
CA PHE A 26 24.21 20.64 -16.01
C PHE A 26 25.51 20.27 -15.32
N TYR A 27 25.50 19.15 -14.60
CA TYR A 27 26.70 18.57 -14.01
C TYR A 27 26.57 17.05 -13.99
N ASN A 28 27.64 16.34 -14.32
CA ASN A 28 27.70 14.89 -14.19
C ASN A 28 29.04 14.45 -13.57
N ALA A 29 28.99 13.91 -12.35
CA ALA A 29 30.17 13.36 -11.69
C ALA A 29 30.75 12.13 -12.42
N SER A 30 29.94 11.40 -13.20
CA SER A 30 30.34 10.18 -13.94
C SER A 30 30.60 10.42 -15.44
N TRP A 31 30.91 11.67 -15.83
CA TRP A 31 31.02 12.09 -17.23
C TRP A 31 31.95 11.25 -18.11
N GLU A 32 33.07 10.74 -17.56
CA GLU A 32 34.01 9.88 -18.31
C GLU A 32 33.39 8.53 -18.72
N LYS A 33 32.55 7.97 -17.85
CA LYS A 33 31.85 6.70 -18.11
C LYS A 33 30.68 6.91 -19.06
N ASP A 34 29.97 8.03 -18.87
CA ASP A 34 28.75 8.34 -19.62
C ASP A 34 29.03 9.05 -20.95
N ARG A 35 30.29 9.40 -21.23
CA ARG A 35 30.73 10.18 -22.40
C ARG A 35 29.96 11.49 -22.57
N THR A 36 29.65 12.15 -21.45
CA THR A 36 28.99 13.47 -21.43
C THR A 36 29.98 14.59 -21.12
N ASN A 37 29.55 15.85 -21.24
CA ASN A 37 30.29 16.95 -20.63
C ASN A 37 30.30 16.80 -19.10
N ARG A 38 31.31 17.35 -18.43
CA ARG A 38 31.39 17.35 -16.96
C ARG A 38 30.45 18.37 -16.33
N SER A 39 30.41 19.56 -16.91
CA SER A 39 29.61 20.69 -16.45
C SER A 39 29.21 21.55 -17.64
N GLY A 40 28.08 22.24 -17.55
CA GLY A 40 27.64 23.17 -18.58
C GLY A 40 26.28 23.77 -18.26
N ILE A 41 25.69 24.41 -19.26
CA ILE A 41 24.30 24.84 -19.24
C ILE A 41 23.59 24.03 -20.31
N GLU A 42 22.47 23.40 -19.97
CA GLU A 42 21.65 22.66 -20.91
C GLU A 42 20.26 23.30 -21.09
N PRO A 43 19.78 23.48 -22.33
CA PRO A 43 18.43 23.93 -22.59
C PRO A 43 17.45 22.77 -22.43
N CYS A 44 16.40 22.95 -21.60
CA CYS A 44 15.38 21.93 -21.39
C CYS A 44 14.37 21.91 -22.54
N SER A 45 14.49 20.90 -23.40
CA SER A 45 13.50 20.58 -24.43
C SER A 45 12.41 19.67 -23.86
N GLY A 46 11.14 20.07 -23.97
CA GLY A 46 9.97 19.29 -23.51
C GLY A 46 8.77 19.47 -24.43
N GLU A 47 7.79 18.57 -24.31
CA GLU A 47 6.49 18.63 -25.01
C GLU A 47 5.70 19.89 -24.61
N LYS A 48 4.86 20.43 -25.51
CA LYS A 48 4.16 21.73 -25.33
C LYS A 48 3.26 21.81 -24.08
N ASP A 49 2.87 20.68 -23.50
CA ASP A 49 1.94 20.60 -22.37
C ASP A 49 2.59 20.23 -21.03
N LYS A 50 3.92 20.04 -20.98
CA LYS A 50 4.64 19.63 -19.76
C LYS A 50 5.42 20.77 -19.12
N ARG A 51 5.38 20.87 -17.79
CA ARG A 51 6.19 21.87 -17.06
C ARG A 51 7.67 21.46 -17.03
N ARG A 52 8.54 22.47 -17.12
CA ARG A 52 10.00 22.30 -17.18
C ARG A 52 10.61 22.73 -15.86
N HIS A 53 11.45 21.86 -15.30
CA HIS A 53 12.11 22.11 -14.02
C HIS A 53 13.61 21.85 -14.13
N CYS A 54 14.39 22.48 -13.26
CA CYS A 54 15.78 22.11 -13.03
C CYS A 54 15.87 21.25 -11.77
N PHE A 55 16.88 20.38 -11.69
CA PHE A 55 17.16 19.62 -10.48
C PHE A 55 18.64 19.63 -10.11
N SER A 56 18.91 19.32 -8.84
CA SER A 56 20.25 19.08 -8.31
C SER A 56 20.24 17.91 -7.34
N THR A 57 21.29 17.08 -7.40
CA THR A 57 21.56 16.00 -6.46
C THR A 57 22.97 16.11 -5.90
N TRP A 58 23.12 15.92 -4.58
CA TRP A 58 24.41 15.99 -3.91
C TRP A 58 24.50 15.02 -2.73
N LYS A 59 25.74 14.73 -2.33
CA LYS A 59 26.05 13.97 -1.12
C LYS A 59 26.75 14.87 -0.12
N ASN A 60 26.55 14.57 1.15
CA ASN A 60 27.29 15.20 2.24
C ASN A 60 28.28 14.20 2.83
N ASN A 61 29.53 14.26 2.37
CA ASN A 61 30.61 13.41 2.87
C ASN A 61 31.36 14.19 3.96
N SER A 62 31.05 13.89 5.22
CA SER A 62 31.75 14.47 6.39
C SER A 62 31.81 16.01 6.43
N GLY A 63 30.75 16.68 5.97
CA GLY A 63 30.65 18.15 5.94
C GLY A 63 31.09 18.79 4.61
N THR A 64 31.52 17.99 3.64
CA THR A 64 31.79 18.46 2.28
C THR A 64 30.63 18.09 1.35
N ILE A 65 30.13 19.08 0.62
CA ILE A 65 29.07 18.90 -0.37
C ILE A 65 29.70 18.45 -1.67
N GLU A 66 29.31 17.27 -2.15
CA GLU A 66 29.73 16.71 -3.42
C GLU A 66 28.52 16.64 -4.36
N ILE A 67 28.50 17.49 -5.39
CA ILE A 67 27.44 17.45 -6.42
C ILE A 67 27.58 16.16 -7.21
N VAL A 68 26.50 15.39 -7.31
CA VAL A 68 26.46 14.13 -8.04
C VAL A 68 25.96 14.37 -9.46
N LYS A 69 24.84 15.08 -9.60
CA LYS A 69 24.21 15.35 -10.90
C LYS A 69 23.29 16.58 -10.85
N GLN A 70 23.29 17.36 -11.92
CA GLN A 70 22.35 18.48 -12.15
C GLN A 70 21.86 18.45 -13.59
N GLY A 71 20.64 18.92 -13.82
CA GLY A 71 20.09 19.04 -15.16
C GLY A 71 18.59 19.33 -15.22
N CYS A 72 17.99 19.01 -16.36
CA CYS A 72 16.56 19.15 -16.63
C CYS A 72 15.74 18.02 -16.00
N TRP A 73 14.60 18.38 -15.42
CA TRP A 73 13.60 17.48 -14.85
C TRP A 73 12.23 17.81 -15.49
N LEU A 74 11.54 16.79 -16.01
CA LEU A 74 10.30 16.98 -16.76
C LEU A 74 9.09 16.63 -15.90
N ASP A 75 8.18 17.58 -15.75
CA ASP A 75 6.77 17.39 -15.34
C ASP A 75 6.55 16.72 -13.97
N ASP A 76 7.32 17.12 -12.96
CA ASP A 76 7.15 16.62 -11.59
C ASP A 76 6.38 17.62 -10.73
N VAL A 77 5.23 17.17 -10.23
CA VAL A 77 4.30 17.96 -9.42
C VAL A 77 4.96 18.52 -8.15
N ASN A 78 5.99 17.86 -7.61
CA ASN A 78 6.70 18.33 -6.42
C ASN A 78 7.57 19.57 -6.69
N CYS A 79 7.80 19.89 -7.96
CA CYS A 79 8.65 20.99 -8.40
C CYS A 79 7.83 22.24 -8.80
N TYR A 80 6.50 22.17 -8.73
CA TYR A 80 5.61 23.23 -9.20
C TYR A 80 5.71 24.44 -8.29
N ASP A 81 5.84 25.61 -8.90
CA ASP A 81 5.88 26.91 -8.23
C ASP A 81 7.04 27.07 -7.21
N SER A 82 8.02 26.15 -7.22
CA SER A 82 9.23 26.20 -6.40
C SER A 82 10.32 26.98 -7.14
N THR A 83 10.57 28.24 -6.80
CA THR A 83 11.59 29.05 -7.49
C THR A 83 13.03 28.76 -7.05
N GLU A 84 13.21 28.05 -5.94
CA GLU A 84 14.52 27.75 -5.35
C GLU A 84 14.70 26.24 -5.17
N CYS A 85 15.92 25.74 -5.39
CA CYS A 85 16.25 24.34 -5.22
C CYS A 85 16.54 24.04 -3.73
N VAL A 86 15.51 23.63 -2.97
CA VAL A 86 15.60 23.38 -1.53
C VAL A 86 15.28 21.92 -1.18
N GLU A 87 16.16 21.23 -0.45
CA GLU A 87 15.87 19.94 0.19
C GLU A 87 15.37 20.17 1.62
N ARG A 88 14.27 19.50 1.98
CA ARG A 88 13.58 19.65 3.27
C ARG A 88 13.53 18.38 4.10
N LYS A 89 13.91 17.24 3.53
CA LYS A 89 13.96 15.96 4.24
C LYS A 89 15.12 15.92 5.21
N ASP A 90 14.87 15.39 6.40
CA ASP A 90 15.90 15.15 7.40
C ASP A 90 16.84 14.00 6.97
N SER A 91 18.13 14.31 6.83
CA SER A 91 19.23 13.34 6.68
C SER A 91 19.10 12.28 5.57
N PRO A 92 18.84 12.63 4.30
CA PRO A 92 18.82 11.67 3.21
C PRO A 92 20.25 11.18 2.84
N ASP A 93 20.38 9.91 2.43
CA ASP A 93 21.65 9.35 1.92
C ASP A 93 22.16 10.09 0.66
N VAL A 94 21.23 10.64 -0.13
CA VAL A 94 21.48 11.52 -1.28
C VAL A 94 20.43 12.63 -1.24
N PHE A 95 20.88 13.88 -1.22
CA PHE A 95 20.03 15.05 -1.20
C PHE A 95 19.52 15.36 -2.60
N PHE A 96 18.25 15.79 -2.72
CA PHE A 96 17.62 16.11 -3.99
C PHE A 96 16.78 17.38 -3.86
N CYS A 97 16.84 18.26 -4.86
CA CYS A 97 15.90 19.35 -5.01
C CYS A 97 15.56 19.62 -6.46
N CYS A 98 14.41 20.25 -6.68
CA CYS A 98 13.98 20.73 -7.98
C CYS A 98 13.28 22.08 -7.90
N CYS A 99 13.29 22.82 -9.01
CA CYS A 99 12.78 24.18 -9.08
C CYS A 99 12.31 24.57 -10.49
N GLU A 100 11.42 25.56 -10.57
CA GLU A 100 10.89 26.18 -11.78
C GLU A 100 11.54 27.56 -11.97
N GLY A 101 12.25 27.75 -13.09
CA GLY A 101 12.97 28.98 -13.41
C GLY A 101 14.28 28.74 -14.16
N ASN A 102 14.81 29.79 -14.80
CA ASN A 102 16.11 29.75 -15.45
C ASN A 102 17.23 29.65 -14.42
N MET A 103 18.09 28.65 -14.58
CA MET A 103 19.27 28.37 -13.75
C MET A 103 18.95 28.30 -12.25
N CYS A 104 17.71 27.95 -11.88
CA CYS A 104 17.27 27.93 -10.49
C CYS A 104 18.01 26.88 -9.64
N ASN A 105 18.67 25.92 -10.30
CA ASN A 105 19.47 24.88 -9.67
C ASN A 105 20.97 25.24 -9.52
N GLU A 106 21.37 26.47 -9.88
CA GLU A 106 22.74 26.98 -9.67
C GLU A 106 23.11 26.99 -8.18
N LYS A 107 22.13 27.30 -7.32
CA LYS A 107 22.29 27.29 -5.87
C LYS A 107 21.37 26.23 -5.27
N ILE A 108 21.93 25.48 -4.33
CA ILE A 108 21.21 24.45 -3.58
C ILE A 108 21.10 24.87 -2.12
N TYR A 109 19.93 24.65 -1.53
CA TYR A 109 19.64 24.98 -0.15
C TYR A 109 19.20 23.73 0.61
N TYR A 110 19.52 23.70 1.90
CA TYR A 110 19.07 22.66 2.82
C TYR A 110 18.39 23.32 4.01
N SER A 111 17.10 23.05 4.19
CA SER A 111 16.29 23.58 5.29
C SER A 111 15.39 22.46 5.81
N PRO A 112 15.85 21.68 6.81
CA PRO A 112 15.04 20.61 7.37
C PRO A 112 13.76 21.20 7.98
N ASP A 113 12.60 20.64 7.63
CA ASP A 113 11.31 21.07 8.19
C ASP A 113 11.22 20.63 9.67
N THR A 114 11.66 21.49 10.60
CA THR A 114 11.30 21.33 12.02
C THR A 114 9.79 21.52 12.18
N GLN A 115 9.07 20.39 12.23
CA GLN A 115 7.68 20.21 12.67
C GLN A 115 6.71 21.38 12.42
N ALA A 116 5.85 21.22 11.42
CA ALA A 116 4.61 21.96 11.30
C ALA A 116 3.69 21.69 12.52
N VAL A 117 3.64 22.62 13.47
CA VAL A 117 2.52 22.78 14.40
C VAL A 117 1.57 23.82 13.79
N GLN A 118 0.30 23.44 13.63
CA GLN A 118 -0.78 24.31 13.19
C GLN A 118 -1.03 25.45 14.18
N MET A 119 -1.14 26.69 13.69
CA MET A 119 -2.22 27.69 13.94
C MET A 119 -1.81 29.04 13.31
N GLY A 120 -2.68 29.66 12.50
CA GLY A 120 -2.45 31.02 11.95
C GLY A 120 -2.80 32.14 12.95
N PRO A 121 -2.98 33.41 12.53
CA PRO A 121 -2.38 34.16 11.44
C PRO A 121 -1.43 35.29 11.92
N LEU A 122 -0.58 35.76 11.00
CA LEU A 122 0.10 37.07 10.95
C LEU A 122 1.02 37.47 12.12
N PHE A 123 2.34 37.32 11.92
CA PHE A 123 3.35 38.30 12.34
C PHE A 123 4.54 38.24 11.37
N CYS A 124 4.82 39.34 10.66
CA CYS A 124 6.09 39.53 9.98
C CYS A 124 7.20 39.57 11.04
N ASN A 125 8.17 38.66 10.94
CA ASN A 125 9.47 38.92 11.54
C ASN A 125 10.57 38.44 10.60
N THR A 126 11.29 39.42 10.07
CA THR A 126 12.53 39.31 9.30
C THR A 126 13.56 38.53 10.11
N ASN A 127 14.05 37.41 9.57
CA ASN A 127 15.41 36.88 9.76
C ASN A 127 15.58 35.59 8.92
N SER A 128 15.63 35.72 7.60
CA SER A 128 16.17 34.66 6.74
C SER A 128 17.69 34.67 6.88
N LYS A 129 18.27 33.57 7.38
CA LYS A 129 19.72 33.34 7.28
C LYS A 129 20.03 32.90 5.85
N LEU A 130 20.35 33.87 5.00
CA LEU A 130 20.86 33.69 3.66
C LEU A 130 22.33 33.23 3.75
N TYR A 131 22.60 31.94 3.50
CA TYR A 131 23.96 31.45 3.35
C TYR A 131 24.37 31.55 1.87
N SER A 132 24.99 32.67 1.49
CA SER A 132 25.80 32.76 0.28
C SER A 132 27.20 32.26 0.60
N ALA A 133 27.69 31.28 -0.17
CA ALA A 133 29.03 30.73 0.00
C ALA A 133 30.09 31.76 -0.39
N THR A 134 30.69 32.41 0.60
CA THR A 134 32.01 33.03 0.47
C THR A 134 32.78 32.90 1.79
N SER A 135 33.91 32.19 1.71
CA SER A 135 35.12 32.27 2.56
C SER A 135 35.01 32.43 4.09
N ASN A 136 35.53 31.42 4.80
CA ASN A 136 36.19 31.44 6.12
C ASN A 136 35.59 32.28 7.28
N SER A 137 35.12 31.59 8.33
CA SER A 137 35.66 31.70 9.71
C SER A 137 34.87 30.81 10.69
N PHE A 138 35.60 30.09 11.55
CA PHE A 138 35.05 29.27 12.64
C PHE A 138 34.60 30.13 13.81
N THR A 139 33.55 29.70 14.51
CA THR A 139 33.20 30.18 15.86
C THR A 139 33.13 29.00 16.85
N PRO A 140 33.49 29.22 18.14
CA PRO A 140 33.86 28.14 19.06
C PRO A 140 32.63 27.43 19.65
N LYS A 141 32.81 26.15 20.00
CA LYS A 141 31.79 25.30 20.64
C LYS A 141 31.30 25.90 21.97
N PRO A 142 29.98 25.95 22.24
CA PRO A 142 29.48 26.33 23.56
C PRO A 142 29.66 25.16 24.56
N GLU A 143 29.73 25.52 25.85
CA GLU A 143 30.08 24.60 26.94
C GLU A 143 29.12 23.41 27.07
N LEU A 144 29.72 22.23 27.23
CA LEU A 144 29.12 20.89 27.26
C LEU A 144 27.95 20.74 28.27
N CYS A 145 27.92 21.58 29.30
CA CYS A 145 26.99 21.44 30.43
C CYS A 145 25.54 21.80 30.06
N ASN A 146 25.33 22.86 29.26
CA ASN A 146 23.98 23.31 28.92
C ASN A 146 23.29 22.36 27.94
N THR A 147 24.01 21.78 26.98
CA THR A 147 23.45 20.80 26.03
C THR A 147 23.03 19.49 26.72
N LEU A 148 23.75 19.08 27.76
CA LEU A 148 23.38 17.90 28.55
C LEU A 148 22.12 18.15 29.40
N LEU A 149 21.98 19.35 29.98
CA LEU A 149 20.79 19.70 30.77
C LEU A 149 19.52 19.74 29.91
N TYR A 150 19.56 20.37 28.73
CA TYR A 150 18.38 20.50 27.86
C TYR A 150 17.98 19.20 27.14
N SER A 151 18.87 18.20 27.06
CA SER A 151 18.55 16.90 26.47
C SER A 151 18.09 15.88 27.50
N LEU A 152 18.68 15.86 28.70
CA LEU A 152 18.37 14.83 29.70
C LEU A 152 17.01 15.07 30.38
N VAL A 153 16.62 16.32 30.63
CA VAL A 153 15.33 16.64 31.27
C VAL A 153 14.12 16.15 30.46
N PRO A 154 13.99 16.41 29.15
CA PRO A 154 12.86 15.90 28.36
C PRO A 154 12.91 14.38 28.21
N ILE A 155 14.10 13.77 28.14
CA ILE A 155 14.24 12.30 28.09
C ILE A 155 13.73 11.66 29.39
N MET A 156 14.08 12.24 30.54
CA MET A 156 13.57 11.80 31.85
C MET A 156 12.06 12.02 31.97
N GLY A 157 11.53 13.12 31.41
CA GLY A 157 10.09 13.38 31.35
C GLY A 157 9.34 12.35 30.50
N ILE A 158 9.86 12.03 29.31
CA ILE A 158 9.28 11.00 28.43
C ILE A 158 9.35 9.63 29.09
N ALA A 159 10.48 9.29 29.72
CA ALA A 159 10.63 8.03 30.44
C ALA A 159 9.63 7.92 31.61
N ALA A 160 9.42 8.99 32.37
CA ALA A 160 8.42 9.03 33.43
C ALA A 160 6.99 8.87 32.89
N ILE A 161 6.66 9.49 31.75
CA ILE A 161 5.37 9.32 31.08
C ILE A 161 5.19 7.88 30.62
N LEU A 162 6.20 7.27 29.98
CA LEU A 162 6.13 5.88 29.53
C LEU A 162 5.99 4.91 30.69
N LEU A 163 6.71 5.13 31.79
CA LEU A 163 6.60 4.34 33.01
C LEU A 163 5.24 4.53 33.68
N PHE A 164 4.70 5.76 33.71
CA PHE A 164 3.38 6.04 34.24
C PHE A 164 2.28 5.45 33.36
N SER A 165 2.38 5.53 32.04
CA SER A 165 1.47 4.89 31.09
C SER A 165 1.54 3.37 31.19
N PHE A 166 2.74 2.80 31.36
CA PHE A 166 2.91 1.37 31.59
C PHE A 166 2.36 0.95 32.96
N TRP A 167 2.59 1.74 33.99
CA TRP A 167 2.04 1.51 35.33
C TRP A 167 0.52 1.59 35.32
N MET A 168 -0.06 2.62 34.69
CA MET A 168 -1.50 2.77 34.44
C MET A 168 -2.05 1.61 33.61
N TYR A 169 -1.38 1.21 32.53
CA TYR A 169 -1.77 0.05 31.73
C TYR A 169 -1.79 -1.22 32.60
N ARG A 170 -0.78 -1.42 33.44
CA ARG A 170 -0.68 -2.58 34.34
C ARG A 170 -1.72 -2.51 35.46
N HIS A 171 -2.01 -1.33 36.00
CA HIS A 171 -3.03 -1.11 37.02
C HIS A 171 -4.45 -1.27 36.44
N HIS A 172 -4.69 -0.83 35.20
CA HIS A 172 -5.94 -1.09 34.48
C HIS A 172 -6.09 -2.58 34.12
N LYS A 173 -5.01 -3.27 33.78
CA LYS A 173 -5.02 -4.73 33.55
C LYS A 173 -5.24 -5.52 34.85
N LEU A 174 -4.94 -4.93 36.02
CA LEU A 174 -5.22 -5.48 37.35
C LEU A 174 -6.60 -5.05 37.90
N ALA A 175 -7.21 -3.99 37.38
CA ALA A 175 -8.58 -3.56 37.71
C ALA A 175 -9.66 -4.43 37.04
N TYR A 176 -9.28 -5.28 36.09
CA TYR A 176 -10.03 -6.49 35.78
C TYR A 176 -9.43 -7.62 36.62
N PRO A 177 -10.13 -8.12 37.64
CA PRO A 177 -9.65 -9.32 38.30
C PRO A 177 -9.57 -10.42 37.22
N PRO A 178 -8.58 -11.33 37.27
CA PRO A 178 -8.72 -12.57 36.55
C PRO A 178 -10.06 -13.15 37.00
N VAL A 179 -10.95 -13.45 36.06
CA VAL A 179 -12.16 -14.22 36.36
C VAL A 179 -11.64 -15.52 36.97
N LEU A 180 -11.64 -15.58 38.29
CA LEU A 180 -11.55 -16.79 39.07
C LEU A 180 -12.69 -17.64 38.54
N VAL A 181 -12.34 -18.73 37.87
CA VAL A 181 -13.28 -19.80 37.54
C VAL A 181 -13.95 -20.20 38.86
N PRO A 182 -15.26 -19.94 39.05
CA PRO A 182 -15.97 -20.59 40.13
C PRO A 182 -16.09 -22.05 39.72
N THR A 183 -15.40 -22.94 40.45
CA THR A 183 -15.79 -24.34 40.52
C THR A 183 -17.19 -24.38 41.13
N GLN A 184 -18.22 -24.35 40.30
CA GLN A 184 -19.57 -24.71 40.69
C GLN A 184 -20.30 -25.33 39.49
N ASP A 185 -20.95 -26.45 39.79
CA ASP A 185 -21.70 -27.37 38.93
C ASP A 185 -22.65 -26.72 37.90
N PRO A 186 -23.04 -27.44 36.82
CA PRO A 186 -23.55 -26.84 35.60
C PRO A 186 -24.94 -26.22 35.81
N GLY A 187 -24.97 -24.88 35.88
CA GLY A 187 -26.19 -24.10 35.71
C GLY A 187 -26.64 -24.09 34.24
N PRO A 188 -27.95 -24.02 33.96
CA PRO A 188 -28.50 -24.25 32.63
C PRO A 188 -28.02 -23.18 31.64
N THR A 189 -27.53 -23.64 30.50
CA THR A 189 -27.01 -22.82 29.40
C THR A 189 -28.04 -21.79 28.92
N PRO A 190 -27.63 -20.54 28.62
CA PRO A 190 -28.53 -19.56 28.03
C PRO A 190 -29.03 -20.02 26.64
N PRO A 191 -30.28 -19.69 26.28
CA PRO A 191 -30.92 -20.24 25.09
C PRO A 191 -30.25 -19.71 23.82
N SER A 192 -29.73 -20.63 23.00
CA SER A 192 -29.37 -20.37 21.60
C SER A 192 -30.65 -20.45 20.75
N PRO A 193 -30.98 -19.45 19.90
CA PRO A 193 -30.83 -19.59 18.43
C PRO A 193 -30.65 -18.21 17.69
N PHE A 194 -30.27 -18.03 16.42
CA PHE A 194 -30.57 -18.71 15.14
C PHE A 194 -29.44 -18.55 14.08
N LEU A 195 -28.82 -19.66 13.68
CA LEU A 195 -28.83 -20.13 12.29
C LEU A 195 -29.10 -21.64 12.41
N GLY A 196 -30.16 -22.16 11.77
CA GLY A 196 -30.80 -23.44 12.09
C GLY A 196 -29.90 -24.56 12.68
N GLN A 197 -30.05 -24.78 13.99
CA GLN A 197 -29.68 -25.98 14.77
C GLN A 197 -28.27 -26.57 14.61
N LYS A 198 -27.21 -25.76 14.63
CA LYS A 198 -25.85 -26.28 14.85
C LYS A 198 -25.06 -25.38 15.82
N PRO A 199 -24.50 -25.91 16.93
CA PRO A 199 -23.64 -25.11 17.80
C PRO A 199 -22.40 -24.67 17.01
N LEU A 200 -22.25 -23.35 16.85
CA LEU A 200 -21.05 -22.72 16.31
C LEU A 200 -20.27 -22.10 17.47
N GLN A 201 -19.05 -22.57 17.68
CA GLN A 201 -18.16 -22.08 18.73
C GLN A 201 -16.91 -21.43 18.11
N LEU A 202 -16.67 -20.16 18.42
CA LEU A 202 -15.42 -19.49 18.06
C LEU A 202 -14.27 -20.05 18.91
N LEU A 203 -13.14 -20.38 18.28
CA LEU A 203 -11.98 -20.96 18.95
C LEU A 203 -10.87 -19.93 19.11
N GLU A 204 -10.28 -19.50 18.00
CA GLU A 204 -9.11 -18.61 18.00
C GLU A 204 -9.11 -17.66 16.80
N VAL A 205 -8.53 -16.47 16.97
CA VAL A 205 -8.34 -15.50 15.89
C VAL A 205 -7.16 -15.95 15.02
N LYS A 206 -7.41 -16.20 13.74
CA LYS A 206 -6.37 -16.61 12.78
C LYS A 206 -5.80 -15.45 11.98
N ALA A 207 -6.63 -14.45 11.66
CA ALA A 207 -6.17 -13.28 10.94
C ALA A 207 -6.96 -12.04 11.30
N ARG A 208 -6.30 -10.88 11.24
CA ARG A 208 -6.93 -9.56 11.22
C ARG A 208 -6.66 -8.94 9.86
N GLY A 209 -7.72 -8.73 9.09
CA GLY A 209 -7.70 -8.06 7.80
C GLY A 209 -8.00 -6.57 7.94
N ARG A 210 -8.02 -5.87 6.80
CA ARG A 210 -8.39 -4.45 6.74
C ARG A 210 -9.85 -4.22 7.15
N PHE A 211 -10.73 -5.15 6.77
CA PHE A 211 -12.18 -4.98 6.90
C PHE A 211 -12.81 -5.91 7.96
N SER A 212 -12.10 -6.94 8.41
CA SER A 212 -12.67 -8.02 9.21
C SER A 212 -11.62 -8.73 10.08
N CYS A 213 -12.08 -9.54 11.03
CA CYS A 213 -11.27 -10.55 11.70
C CYS A 213 -11.74 -11.96 11.32
N VAL A 214 -10.80 -12.87 11.09
CA VAL A 214 -11.08 -14.26 10.73
C VAL A 214 -10.79 -15.13 11.95
N TRP A 215 -11.80 -15.88 12.37
CA TRP A 215 -11.73 -16.84 13.44
C TRP A 215 -11.73 -18.26 12.89
N LYS A 216 -10.91 -19.13 13.48
CA LYS A 216 -11.19 -20.56 13.44
C LYS A 216 -12.36 -20.81 14.38
N ALA A 217 -13.36 -21.53 13.91
CA ALA A 217 -14.53 -21.90 14.68
C ALA A 217 -14.84 -23.39 14.46
N GLN A 218 -15.65 -23.95 15.35
CA GLN A 218 -16.17 -25.30 15.25
C GLN A 218 -17.67 -25.23 14.99
N LEU A 219 -18.11 -25.83 13.90
CA LEU A 219 -19.51 -26.00 13.52
C LEU A 219 -19.80 -27.50 13.48
N LEU A 220 -20.53 -28.01 14.47
CA LEU A 220 -20.62 -29.46 14.73
C LEU A 220 -19.23 -30.10 14.92
N SER A 221 -18.89 -31.10 14.11
CA SER A 221 -17.61 -31.81 14.11
C SER A 221 -16.59 -31.24 13.12
N GLU A 222 -16.92 -30.16 12.41
CA GLU A 222 -16.06 -29.59 11.38
C GLU A 222 -15.49 -28.23 11.79
N HIS A 223 -14.23 -27.98 11.43
CA HIS A 223 -13.65 -26.65 11.55
C HIS A 223 -14.11 -25.77 10.38
N VAL A 224 -14.55 -24.56 10.71
CA VAL A 224 -14.98 -23.53 9.76
C VAL A 224 -14.26 -22.21 10.05
N ALA A 225 -14.20 -21.35 9.03
CA ALA A 225 -13.64 -20.02 9.14
C ALA A 225 -14.79 -19.02 9.24
N VAL A 226 -14.80 -18.21 10.30
CA VAL A 226 -15.82 -17.18 10.53
C VAL A 226 -15.16 -15.82 10.39
N LYS A 227 -15.50 -15.12 9.30
CA LYS A 227 -15.06 -13.77 9.04
C LYS A 227 -16.10 -12.81 9.62
N ILE A 228 -15.70 -12.07 10.65
CA ILE A 228 -16.57 -11.14 11.38
C ILE A 228 -16.22 -9.71 10.95
N PHE A 229 -17.23 -8.99 10.47
CA PHE A 229 -17.13 -7.61 10.03
C PHE A 229 -17.90 -6.69 11.00
N PRO A 230 -17.31 -5.55 11.39
CA PRO A 230 -18.07 -4.50 12.05
C PRO A 230 -19.06 -3.87 11.08
N ILE A 231 -20.14 -3.30 11.62
CA ILE A 231 -21.20 -2.67 10.81
C ILE A 231 -20.70 -1.58 9.85
N GLN A 232 -19.58 -0.90 10.19
CA GLN A 232 -18.96 0.12 9.32
C GLN A 232 -18.47 -0.47 7.99
N ASN A 233 -18.09 -1.76 7.99
CA ASN A 233 -17.59 -2.48 6.82
C ASN A 233 -18.68 -3.33 6.14
N LYS A 234 -19.96 -2.99 6.34
CA LYS A 234 -21.10 -3.69 5.74
C LYS A 234 -20.99 -3.84 4.22
N LEU A 235 -20.46 -2.84 3.52
CA LEU A 235 -20.31 -2.89 2.07
C LEU A 235 -19.37 -4.02 1.62
N SER A 236 -18.25 -4.22 2.32
CA SER A 236 -17.32 -5.31 2.01
C SER A 236 -17.93 -6.68 2.30
N TRP A 237 -18.65 -6.82 3.42
CA TRP A 237 -19.38 -8.05 3.74
C TRP A 237 -20.46 -8.35 2.71
N GLN A 238 -21.25 -7.35 2.32
CA GLN A 238 -22.32 -7.49 1.33
C GLN A 238 -21.74 -7.89 -0.03
N ASN A 239 -20.67 -7.25 -0.47
CA ASN A 239 -20.03 -7.58 -1.74
C ASN A 239 -19.51 -9.03 -1.74
N GLU A 240 -18.84 -9.47 -0.67
CA GLU A 240 -18.36 -10.85 -0.58
C GLU A 240 -19.50 -11.87 -0.54
N TYR A 241 -20.59 -11.55 0.17
CA TYR A 241 -21.81 -12.36 0.18
C TYR A 241 -22.46 -12.44 -1.21
N ASP A 242 -22.59 -11.31 -1.91
CA ASP A 242 -23.20 -11.24 -3.24
C ASP A 242 -22.39 -12.03 -4.26
N ILE A 243 -21.05 -11.91 -4.22
CA ILE A 243 -20.16 -12.69 -5.09
C ILE A 243 -20.27 -14.18 -4.79
N HIS A 244 -20.26 -14.60 -3.52
CA HIS A 244 -20.46 -16.02 -3.18
C HIS A 244 -21.84 -16.57 -3.56
N SER A 245 -22.84 -15.70 -3.66
CA SER A 245 -24.21 -16.06 -4.01
C SER A 245 -24.47 -16.13 -5.52
N ILE A 246 -23.50 -15.79 -6.37
CA ILE A 246 -23.63 -15.93 -7.82
C ILE A 246 -23.79 -17.43 -8.18
N SER A 247 -24.73 -17.72 -9.07
CA SER A 247 -24.94 -19.05 -9.63
C SER A 247 -23.64 -19.60 -10.23
N GLY A 248 -23.26 -20.82 -9.87
CA GLY A 248 -22.02 -21.42 -10.35
C GLY A 248 -20.76 -20.96 -9.63
N MET A 249 -20.82 -20.31 -8.46
CA MET A 249 -19.58 -19.96 -7.74
C MET A 249 -18.94 -21.10 -6.95
N LYS A 250 -19.57 -22.29 -6.94
CA LYS A 250 -19.01 -23.47 -6.27
C LYS A 250 -18.01 -24.17 -7.19
N HIS A 251 -16.73 -24.10 -6.85
CA HIS A 251 -15.65 -24.74 -7.59
C HIS A 251 -14.56 -25.24 -6.63
N GLU A 252 -13.79 -26.26 -7.01
CA GLU A 252 -12.77 -26.86 -6.14
C GLU A 252 -11.71 -25.83 -5.71
N ASN A 253 -11.33 -24.92 -6.60
CA ASN A 253 -10.29 -23.91 -6.38
C ASN A 253 -10.85 -22.52 -6.03
N ILE A 254 -12.11 -22.44 -5.60
CA ILE A 254 -12.72 -21.26 -5.00
C ILE A 254 -13.09 -21.62 -3.56
N LEU A 255 -12.84 -20.74 -2.59
CA LEU A 255 -13.12 -21.02 -1.18
C LEU A 255 -14.62 -21.31 -0.99
N SER A 256 -14.92 -22.46 -0.39
CA SER A 256 -16.31 -22.90 -0.20
C SER A 256 -17.03 -22.02 0.81
N PHE A 257 -18.06 -21.33 0.35
CA PHE A 257 -19.02 -20.61 1.18
C PHE A 257 -19.96 -21.58 1.88
N ILE A 258 -20.27 -21.32 3.15
CA ILE A 258 -21.19 -22.12 3.98
C ILE A 258 -22.44 -21.31 4.30
N GLY A 259 -22.28 -20.04 4.66
CA GLY A 259 -23.41 -19.18 4.99
C GLY A 259 -22.97 -17.80 5.48
N ALA A 260 -23.93 -16.91 5.67
CA ALA A 260 -23.72 -15.61 6.27
C ALA A 260 -24.81 -15.32 7.30
N GLU A 261 -24.46 -14.61 8.35
CA GLU A 261 -25.38 -14.31 9.47
C GLU A 261 -25.20 -12.87 9.90
N LYS A 262 -26.28 -12.23 10.30
CA LYS A 262 -26.24 -10.96 11.02
C LYS A 262 -26.58 -11.24 12.47
N ARG A 263 -25.65 -10.95 13.38
CA ARG A 263 -25.79 -11.20 14.83
C ARG A 263 -25.79 -9.89 15.60
N GLY A 264 -26.42 -9.88 16.76
CA GLY A 264 -26.49 -8.72 17.64
C GLY A 264 -27.59 -7.72 17.30
N ASN A 265 -27.65 -6.65 18.09
CA ASN A 265 -28.75 -5.69 18.14
C ASN A 265 -28.16 -4.27 18.19
N GLY A 266 -28.86 -3.29 17.62
CA GLY A 266 -28.47 -1.88 17.76
C GLY A 266 -27.08 -1.56 17.16
N MET A 267 -26.17 -1.01 17.97
CA MET A 267 -24.82 -0.62 17.54
C MET A 267 -23.79 -1.77 17.59
N ASP A 268 -24.11 -2.88 18.25
CA ASP A 268 -23.23 -4.06 18.40
C ASP A 268 -23.53 -5.13 17.34
N ILE A 269 -24.07 -4.71 16.19
CA ILE A 269 -24.35 -5.63 15.08
C ILE A 269 -23.04 -6.09 14.46
N GLU A 270 -22.86 -7.40 14.42
CA GLU A 270 -21.79 -8.07 13.72
C GLU A 270 -22.32 -8.78 12.47
N LEU A 271 -21.55 -8.70 11.39
CA LEU A 271 -21.85 -9.40 10.14
C LEU A 271 -20.87 -10.53 9.99
N TRP A 272 -21.38 -11.76 9.97
CA TRP A 272 -20.60 -12.98 9.91
C TRP A 272 -20.68 -13.57 8.51
N LEU A 273 -19.54 -14.04 8.00
CA LEU A 273 -19.43 -14.79 6.76
C LEU A 273 -18.64 -16.07 7.05
N ILE A 274 -19.27 -17.22 6.81
CA ILE A 274 -18.81 -18.53 7.21
C ILE A 274 -18.35 -19.29 5.96
N THR A 275 -17.11 -19.77 5.98
CA THR A 275 -16.46 -20.52 4.89
C THR A 275 -15.77 -21.77 5.41
N ALA A 276 -15.35 -22.65 4.51
CA ALA A 276 -14.49 -23.76 4.86
C ALA A 276 -13.18 -23.27 5.49
N TYR A 277 -12.67 -24.01 6.48
CA TYR A 277 -11.38 -23.72 7.08
C TYR A 277 -10.29 -24.67 6.56
N HIS A 278 -9.09 -24.13 6.36
CA HIS A 278 -7.95 -24.88 5.86
C HIS A 278 -6.75 -24.68 6.80
N GLU A 279 -6.28 -25.77 7.42
CA GLU A 279 -5.24 -25.73 8.47
C GLU A 279 -3.89 -25.18 7.97
N LYS A 280 -3.56 -25.37 6.68
CA LYS A 280 -2.32 -24.82 6.10
C LYS A 280 -2.38 -23.30 5.89
N GLY A 281 -3.56 -22.69 6.08
CA GLY A 281 -3.73 -21.25 6.01
C GLY A 281 -3.48 -20.67 4.62
N SER A 282 -2.99 -19.44 4.59
CA SER A 282 -2.66 -18.75 3.34
C SER A 282 -1.36 -19.25 2.73
N LEU A 283 -1.21 -19.09 1.41
CA LEU A 283 0.02 -19.38 0.70
C LEU A 283 1.17 -18.53 1.25
N THR A 284 0.93 -17.27 1.63
CA THR A 284 1.94 -16.45 2.32
C THR A 284 2.46 -17.13 3.59
N ASP A 285 1.56 -17.60 4.46
CA ASP A 285 1.94 -18.19 5.74
C ASP A 285 2.64 -19.53 5.55
N TYR A 286 2.17 -20.32 4.57
CA TYR A 286 2.80 -21.58 4.19
C TYR A 286 4.22 -21.38 3.68
N LEU A 287 4.45 -20.43 2.75
CA LEU A 287 5.75 -20.17 2.14
C LEU A 287 6.77 -19.53 3.09
N LYS A 288 6.31 -18.84 4.14
CA LYS A 288 7.19 -18.34 5.22
C LYS A 288 7.79 -19.49 6.03
N ALA A 289 7.00 -20.53 6.30
CA ALA A 289 7.42 -21.65 7.16
C ALA A 289 8.00 -22.83 6.37
N ASN A 290 7.74 -22.91 5.06
CA ASN A 290 8.07 -24.08 4.25
C ASN A 290 8.80 -23.68 2.95
N VAL A 291 9.38 -24.68 2.30
CA VAL A 291 9.78 -24.66 0.89
C VAL A 291 8.95 -25.69 0.14
N VAL A 292 8.89 -25.58 -1.18
CA VAL A 292 8.13 -26.51 -2.04
C VAL A 292 9.05 -27.19 -3.04
N SER A 293 8.79 -28.46 -3.33
CA SER A 293 9.36 -29.16 -4.48
C SER A 293 8.83 -28.60 -5.80
N TRP A 294 9.46 -28.98 -6.91
CA TRP A 294 8.96 -28.64 -8.25
C TRP A 294 7.51 -29.09 -8.45
N ASN A 295 7.20 -30.34 -8.10
CA ASN A 295 5.88 -30.92 -8.30
C ASN A 295 4.82 -30.23 -7.43
N GLU A 296 5.15 -29.91 -6.18
CA GLU A 296 4.25 -29.15 -5.31
C GLU A 296 4.02 -27.73 -5.84
N LEU A 297 5.06 -27.06 -6.34
CA LEU A 297 4.93 -25.76 -6.99
C LEU A 297 3.98 -25.84 -8.19
N CYS A 298 4.19 -26.81 -9.09
CA CYS A 298 3.34 -27.00 -10.26
C CYS A 298 1.89 -27.28 -9.85
N HIS A 299 1.67 -28.11 -8.82
CA HIS A 299 0.34 -28.43 -8.31
C HIS A 299 -0.37 -27.20 -7.73
N ILE A 300 0.31 -26.42 -6.88
CA ILE A 300 -0.25 -25.18 -6.31
C ILE A 300 -0.55 -24.17 -7.43
N ALA A 301 0.38 -23.96 -8.36
CA ALA A 301 0.21 -23.02 -9.47
C ALA A 301 -0.95 -23.43 -10.38
N GLN A 302 -1.05 -24.71 -10.74
CA GLN A 302 -2.12 -25.23 -11.60
C GLN A 302 -3.49 -25.08 -10.95
N THR A 303 -3.61 -25.46 -9.67
CA THR A 303 -4.88 -25.36 -8.94
C THR A 303 -5.30 -23.92 -8.70
N PHE A 304 -4.35 -23.02 -8.42
CA PHE A 304 -4.61 -21.59 -8.34
C PHE A 304 -5.08 -21.02 -9.68
N ALA A 305 -4.34 -21.29 -10.77
CA ALA A 305 -4.68 -20.81 -12.10
C ALA A 305 -6.06 -21.32 -12.56
N ARG A 306 -6.40 -22.58 -12.27
CA ARG A 306 -7.73 -23.14 -12.56
C ARG A 306 -8.83 -22.39 -11.81
N GLY A 307 -8.60 -22.06 -10.54
CA GLY A 307 -9.54 -21.26 -9.74
C GLY A 307 -9.76 -19.87 -10.33
N LEU A 308 -8.69 -19.20 -10.76
CA LEU A 308 -8.80 -17.86 -11.31
C LEU A 308 -9.43 -17.86 -12.70
N ALA A 309 -9.04 -18.80 -13.56
CA ALA A 309 -9.67 -18.99 -14.87
C ALA A 309 -11.18 -19.21 -14.72
N TYR A 310 -11.59 -20.07 -13.79
CA TYR A 310 -13.00 -20.28 -13.49
C TYR A 310 -13.69 -19.01 -12.98
N LEU A 311 -13.04 -18.22 -12.11
CA LEU A 311 -13.58 -16.96 -11.62
C LEU A 311 -13.79 -15.95 -12.76
N HIS A 312 -12.83 -15.85 -13.67
CA HIS A 312 -12.82 -14.95 -14.83
C HIS A 312 -13.78 -15.39 -15.95
N GLU A 313 -14.15 -16.67 -16.00
CA GLU A 313 -14.98 -17.22 -17.07
C GLU A 313 -16.44 -16.77 -16.97
N ASP A 314 -17.03 -16.43 -18.11
CA ASP A 314 -18.44 -16.12 -18.27
C ASP A 314 -19.18 -17.39 -18.73
N ILE A 315 -19.98 -18.01 -17.86
CA ILE A 315 -20.60 -19.32 -18.07
C ILE A 315 -22.13 -19.18 -18.12
N PRO A 316 -22.72 -19.03 -19.33
CA PRO A 316 -24.17 -19.02 -19.50
C PRO A 316 -24.77 -20.44 -19.37
N GLY A 317 -26.06 -20.52 -19.04
CA GLY A 317 -26.81 -21.78 -19.12
C GLY A 317 -26.51 -22.81 -18.03
N LEU A 318 -26.02 -22.37 -16.86
CA LEU A 318 -25.95 -23.24 -15.69
C LEU A 318 -27.37 -23.59 -15.21
N LYS A 319 -27.51 -24.76 -14.59
CA LYS A 319 -28.81 -25.20 -14.03
C LYS A 319 -29.43 -24.16 -13.11
N ASP A 320 -28.58 -23.44 -12.38
CA ASP A 320 -28.98 -22.45 -11.38
C ASP A 320 -28.90 -21.00 -11.90
N GLY A 321 -28.63 -20.79 -13.20
CA GLY A 321 -28.61 -19.46 -13.82
C GLY A 321 -27.41 -19.18 -14.72
N HIS A 322 -26.78 -18.02 -14.54
CA HIS A 322 -25.68 -17.53 -15.36
C HIS A 322 -24.57 -17.05 -14.43
N LYS A 323 -23.35 -17.58 -14.61
CA LYS A 323 -22.16 -17.10 -13.90
C LYS A 323 -21.47 -16.02 -14.74
N PRO A 324 -21.56 -14.73 -14.39
CA PRO A 324 -20.76 -13.70 -15.06
C PRO A 324 -19.25 -13.90 -14.80
N ALA A 325 -18.44 -13.24 -15.63
CA ALA A 325 -17.03 -13.04 -15.35
C ALA A 325 -16.85 -12.17 -14.09
N VAL A 326 -15.92 -12.53 -13.22
CA VAL A 326 -15.62 -11.80 -11.98
C VAL A 326 -14.14 -11.46 -11.93
N ALA A 327 -13.78 -10.19 -11.75
CA ALA A 327 -12.43 -9.79 -11.37
C ALA A 327 -12.31 -9.76 -9.84
N HIS A 328 -11.22 -10.29 -9.30
CA HIS A 328 -10.97 -10.35 -7.87
C HIS A 328 -10.49 -9.01 -7.30
N ARG A 329 -9.59 -8.31 -8.00
CA ARG A 329 -9.07 -6.97 -7.66
C ARG A 329 -8.20 -6.88 -6.40
N ASP A 330 -7.85 -8.01 -5.79
CA ASP A 330 -6.93 -8.08 -4.64
C ASP A 330 -6.25 -9.46 -4.59
N ILE A 331 -5.84 -9.97 -5.74
CA ILE A 331 -5.03 -11.18 -5.83
C ILE A 331 -3.69 -10.93 -5.14
N LYS A 332 -3.35 -11.82 -4.21
CA LYS A 332 -2.09 -11.85 -3.45
C LYS A 332 -1.97 -13.20 -2.75
N SER A 333 -0.75 -13.62 -2.40
CA SER A 333 -0.52 -14.90 -1.73
C SER A 333 -1.29 -15.06 -0.40
N LYS A 334 -1.68 -13.95 0.24
CA LYS A 334 -2.48 -13.98 1.49
C LYS A 334 -3.95 -14.38 1.25
N ASN A 335 -4.45 -14.16 0.05
CA ASN A 335 -5.82 -14.46 -0.36
C ASN A 335 -5.92 -15.80 -1.11
N ILE A 336 -4.81 -16.54 -1.23
CA ILE A 336 -4.79 -17.91 -1.75
C ILE A 336 -4.63 -18.84 -0.56
N LEU A 337 -5.59 -19.73 -0.30
CA LEU A 337 -5.52 -20.71 0.79
C LEU A 337 -5.08 -22.07 0.25
N LEU A 338 -4.36 -22.83 1.08
CA LEU A 338 -3.91 -24.18 0.73
C LEU A 338 -4.70 -25.24 1.48
N LYS A 339 -5.25 -26.21 0.74
CA LYS A 339 -5.87 -27.41 1.30
C LYS A 339 -4.81 -28.39 1.81
N THR A 340 -5.25 -29.43 2.51
CA THR A 340 -4.36 -30.48 3.06
C THR A 340 -3.45 -31.11 2.00
N ASN A 341 -3.95 -31.30 0.78
CA ASN A 341 -3.22 -31.85 -0.37
C ASN A 341 -2.47 -30.80 -1.22
N LEU A 342 -2.29 -29.57 -0.69
CA LEU A 342 -1.69 -28.43 -1.37
C LEU A 342 -2.44 -27.91 -2.59
N SER A 343 -3.66 -28.37 -2.86
CA SER A 343 -4.53 -27.68 -3.82
C SER A 343 -4.84 -26.27 -3.31
N ALA A 344 -4.67 -25.27 -4.17
CA ALA A 344 -4.99 -23.88 -3.85
C ALA A 344 -6.48 -23.59 -4.07
N CYS A 345 -7.02 -22.68 -3.26
CA CYS A 345 -8.30 -22.04 -3.51
C CYS A 345 -8.25 -20.54 -3.25
N ILE A 346 -9.00 -19.77 -4.05
CA ILE A 346 -9.05 -18.30 -3.96
C ILE A 346 -10.08 -17.88 -2.91
N ALA A 347 -9.71 -16.91 -2.07
CA ALA A 347 -10.51 -16.39 -0.97
C ALA A 347 -10.55 -14.85 -0.95
N ASP A 348 -11.45 -14.28 -0.15
CA ASP A 348 -11.62 -12.83 0.07
C ASP A 348 -12.15 -12.04 -1.14
N PHE A 349 -13.46 -12.15 -1.38
CA PHE A 349 -14.15 -11.46 -2.48
C PHE A 349 -14.68 -10.08 -2.09
N GLY A 350 -14.23 -9.50 -0.97
CA GLY A 350 -14.73 -8.21 -0.47
C GLY A 350 -14.51 -7.02 -1.42
N LEU A 351 -13.60 -7.14 -2.38
CA LEU A 351 -13.31 -6.13 -3.41
C LEU A 351 -13.66 -6.58 -4.84
N ALA A 352 -14.13 -7.81 -5.01
CA ALA A 352 -14.37 -8.40 -6.31
C ALA A 352 -15.50 -7.67 -7.05
N LEU A 353 -15.46 -7.72 -8.38
CA LEU A 353 -16.37 -7.03 -9.28
C LEU A 353 -16.87 -8.01 -10.34
N LYS A 354 -18.18 -8.18 -10.43
CA LYS A 354 -18.82 -8.96 -11.50
C LYS A 354 -19.10 -8.10 -12.74
N PHE A 355 -18.98 -8.69 -13.91
CA PHE A 355 -19.25 -8.04 -15.20
C PHE A 355 -20.44 -8.71 -15.88
N GLU A 356 -21.53 -7.97 -16.05
CA GLU A 356 -22.71 -8.43 -16.77
C GLU A 356 -22.71 -7.84 -18.19
N ALA A 357 -23.07 -8.65 -19.19
CA ALA A 357 -23.13 -8.20 -20.57
C ALA A 357 -24.06 -6.99 -20.71
N GLY A 358 -23.56 -5.93 -21.37
CA GLY A 358 -24.33 -4.71 -21.63
C GLY A 358 -24.47 -3.77 -20.42
N LYS A 359 -23.87 -4.06 -19.27
CA LYS A 359 -23.81 -3.15 -18.12
C LYS A 359 -22.42 -2.55 -17.98
N SER A 360 -22.33 -1.25 -17.69
CA SER A 360 -21.07 -0.64 -17.32
C SER A 360 -20.60 -1.16 -15.96
N ALA A 361 -19.29 -1.12 -15.70
CA ALA A 361 -18.70 -1.51 -14.43
C ALA A 361 -19.09 -0.59 -13.24
N GLY A 362 -19.97 0.40 -13.46
CA GLY A 362 -20.38 1.42 -12.50
C GLY A 362 -19.25 2.41 -12.13
N ASP A 363 -19.52 3.26 -11.14
CA ASP A 363 -18.55 4.19 -10.53
C ASP A 363 -17.58 3.44 -9.60
N THR A 364 -16.92 2.39 -10.09
CA THR A 364 -15.93 1.68 -9.27
C THR A 364 -14.65 2.49 -9.18
N HIS A 365 -14.09 2.66 -7.98
CA HIS A 365 -12.75 3.25 -7.85
C HIS A 365 -11.69 2.28 -8.35
N GLY A 366 -10.90 2.67 -9.34
CA GLY A 366 -9.85 1.85 -9.94
C GLY A 366 -8.71 1.46 -8.99
N GLN A 367 -8.39 2.34 -8.03
CA GLN A 367 -7.26 2.19 -7.10
C GLN A 367 -7.67 1.49 -5.79
N VAL A 368 -8.10 0.24 -5.90
CA VAL A 368 -8.33 -0.64 -4.74
C VAL A 368 -7.39 -1.85 -4.76
N GLY A 369 -7.34 -2.58 -3.64
CA GLY A 369 -6.46 -3.73 -3.47
C GLY A 369 -5.15 -3.38 -2.76
N THR A 370 -4.22 -4.32 -2.74
CA THR A 370 -2.96 -4.22 -2.03
C THR A 370 -1.89 -3.60 -2.91
N ARG A 371 -1.37 -2.42 -2.53
CA ARG A 371 -0.46 -1.59 -3.35
C ARG A 371 0.71 -2.32 -4.00
N ARG A 372 1.33 -3.29 -3.31
CA ARG A 372 2.45 -4.10 -3.84
C ARG A 372 2.06 -4.96 -5.06
N TYR A 373 0.79 -5.33 -5.19
CA TYR A 373 0.27 -6.19 -6.24
C TYR A 373 -0.49 -5.41 -7.34
N MET A 374 -0.56 -4.09 -7.23
CA MET A 374 -1.24 -3.25 -8.22
C MET A 374 -0.44 -3.23 -9.52
N ALA A 375 -1.14 -3.47 -10.63
CA ALA A 375 -0.59 -3.31 -11.98
C ALA A 375 -0.20 -1.84 -12.23
N PRO A 376 0.78 -1.56 -13.12
CA PRO A 376 1.26 -0.20 -13.37
C PRO A 376 0.15 0.79 -13.74
N GLU A 377 -0.79 0.38 -14.59
CA GLU A 377 -1.95 1.19 -15.00
C GLU A 377 -2.88 1.54 -13.82
N VAL A 378 -2.91 0.70 -12.77
CA VAL A 378 -3.66 0.97 -11.53
C VAL A 378 -2.94 2.03 -10.72
N LEU A 379 -1.61 1.93 -10.60
CA LEU A 379 -0.79 2.87 -9.85
C LEU A 379 -0.80 4.27 -10.50
N GLU A 380 -0.82 4.33 -11.82
CA GLU A 380 -0.95 5.56 -12.60
C GLU A 380 -2.38 6.15 -12.57
N GLY A 381 -3.37 5.36 -12.15
CA GLY A 381 -4.77 5.77 -12.14
C GLY A 381 -5.42 5.81 -13.54
N ALA A 382 -4.75 5.27 -14.56
CA ALA A 382 -5.16 5.29 -15.96
C ALA A 382 -5.86 3.98 -16.37
N ILE A 383 -6.85 3.53 -15.58
CA ILE A 383 -7.54 2.25 -15.81
C ILE A 383 -8.76 2.47 -16.71
N ASN A 384 -8.90 1.62 -17.72
CA ASN A 384 -10.13 1.51 -18.48
C ASN A 384 -11.16 0.66 -17.72
N PHE A 385 -12.38 1.17 -17.52
CA PHE A 385 -13.45 0.49 -16.79
C PHE A 385 -14.16 -0.59 -17.63
N GLN A 386 -13.36 -1.49 -18.20
CA GLN A 386 -13.82 -2.62 -19.01
C GLN A 386 -13.42 -3.94 -18.34
N ARG A 387 -14.24 -4.98 -18.56
CA ARG A 387 -14.02 -6.34 -18.04
C ARG A 387 -12.56 -6.77 -18.23
N ASP A 388 -12.10 -6.79 -19.49
CA ASP A 388 -10.79 -7.36 -19.84
C ASP A 388 -9.62 -6.58 -19.20
N ALA A 389 -9.78 -5.28 -18.92
CA ALA A 389 -8.78 -4.50 -18.20
C ALA A 389 -8.66 -4.98 -16.74
N PHE A 390 -9.77 -5.18 -16.03
CA PHE A 390 -9.76 -5.71 -14.67
C PHE A 390 -9.25 -7.16 -14.60
N LEU A 391 -9.55 -8.00 -15.60
CA LEU A 391 -9.01 -9.36 -15.65
C LEU A 391 -7.49 -9.35 -15.84
N ARG A 392 -6.95 -8.44 -16.67
CA ARG A 392 -5.49 -8.27 -16.84
C ARG A 392 -4.80 -7.76 -15.57
N ILE A 393 -5.46 -6.89 -14.81
CA ILE A 393 -4.95 -6.44 -13.49
C ILE A 393 -4.78 -7.63 -12.54
N ASP A 394 -5.75 -8.55 -12.49
CA ASP A 394 -5.60 -9.79 -11.71
C ASP A 394 -4.42 -10.64 -12.22
N MET A 395 -4.24 -10.76 -13.55
CA MET A 395 -3.14 -11.52 -14.14
C MET A 395 -1.75 -10.94 -13.83
N TYR A 396 -1.62 -9.62 -13.73
CA TYR A 396 -0.39 -8.99 -13.23
C TYR A 396 -0.06 -9.48 -11.81
N ALA A 397 -1.05 -9.45 -10.93
CA ALA A 397 -0.90 -9.90 -9.55
C ALA A 397 -0.61 -11.42 -9.46
N VAL A 398 -1.18 -12.23 -10.34
CA VAL A 398 -0.83 -13.67 -10.48
C VAL A 398 0.66 -13.86 -10.75
N GLY A 399 1.24 -13.06 -11.66
CA GLY A 399 2.67 -13.12 -11.94
C GLY A 399 3.53 -12.94 -10.69
N LEU A 400 3.13 -12.03 -9.80
CA LEU A 400 3.80 -11.81 -8.51
C LEU A 400 3.64 -12.98 -7.55
N VAL A 401 2.45 -13.58 -7.46
CA VAL A 401 2.21 -14.77 -6.62
C VAL A 401 3.00 -15.99 -7.11
N LEU A 402 3.09 -16.17 -8.43
CA LEU A 402 3.87 -17.24 -9.03
C LEU A 402 5.38 -17.02 -8.81
N TRP A 403 5.84 -15.76 -8.80
CA TRP A 403 7.20 -15.42 -8.37
C TRP A 403 7.45 -15.75 -6.89
N GLU A 404 6.49 -15.50 -5.99
CA GLU A 404 6.61 -15.89 -4.57
C GLU A 404 6.78 -17.42 -4.43
N LEU A 405 5.98 -18.21 -5.15
CA LEU A 405 6.11 -19.67 -5.21
C LEU A 405 7.48 -20.10 -5.72
N ALA A 406 7.91 -19.55 -6.86
CA ALA A 406 9.22 -19.80 -7.46
C ALA A 406 10.37 -19.52 -6.50
N SER A 407 10.26 -18.43 -5.72
CA SER A 407 11.30 -18.00 -4.77
C SER A 407 11.52 -18.99 -3.61
N ARG A 408 10.59 -19.91 -3.39
CA ARG A 408 10.62 -20.94 -2.33
C ARG A 408 10.66 -22.36 -2.89
N CYS A 409 10.99 -22.50 -4.18
CA CYS A 409 11.10 -23.79 -4.84
C CYS A 409 12.50 -24.39 -4.72
N THR A 410 12.58 -25.70 -4.52
CA THR A 410 13.82 -26.48 -4.39
C THR A 410 14.26 -27.17 -5.70
N ALA A 411 13.63 -26.84 -6.84
CA ALA A 411 13.78 -27.56 -8.12
C ALA A 411 15.17 -27.54 -8.79
N ALA A 412 16.20 -27.02 -8.13
CA ALA A 412 17.59 -27.22 -8.48
C ALA A 412 18.41 -27.20 -7.19
N ASP A 413 19.07 -28.31 -6.85
CA ASP A 413 19.91 -28.50 -5.66
C ASP A 413 21.18 -27.60 -5.61
N GLY A 414 21.16 -26.42 -6.20
CA GLY A 414 22.33 -25.56 -6.31
C GLY A 414 22.00 -24.07 -6.32
N ASN A 415 22.66 -23.35 -5.41
CA ASN A 415 22.82 -21.89 -5.37
C ASN A 415 22.60 -21.18 -6.72
N THR A 416 21.36 -20.86 -7.07
CA THR A 416 21.06 -19.94 -8.18
C THR A 416 19.67 -19.34 -8.00
N HIS A 417 19.59 -18.36 -7.09
CA HIS A 417 18.45 -17.44 -6.95
C HIS A 417 18.03 -16.72 -8.26
N ILE A 418 18.76 -16.88 -9.36
CA ILE A 418 18.59 -16.14 -10.61
C ILE A 418 18.03 -17.03 -11.74
N HIS A 419 18.34 -18.33 -11.81
CA HIS A 419 17.98 -19.15 -12.97
C HIS A 419 16.54 -19.69 -12.91
N THR A 420 16.06 -20.07 -11.72
CA THR A 420 14.67 -20.49 -11.50
C THR A 420 13.67 -19.34 -11.69
N ARG A 421 14.11 -18.08 -11.50
CA ARG A 421 13.27 -16.89 -11.65
C ARG A 421 12.88 -16.60 -13.10
N THR A 422 13.75 -16.88 -14.06
CA THR A 422 13.51 -16.59 -15.48
C THR A 422 12.66 -17.68 -16.16
N LEU A 423 12.83 -18.95 -15.76
CA LEU A 423 12.13 -20.08 -16.40
C LEU A 423 10.62 -20.09 -16.12
N ILE A 424 10.20 -19.72 -14.91
CA ILE A 424 8.79 -19.75 -14.52
C ILE A 424 8.01 -18.60 -15.19
N ILE A 425 8.56 -17.39 -15.26
CA ILE A 425 7.91 -16.25 -15.94
C ILE A 425 7.68 -16.56 -17.43
N ASN A 426 8.67 -17.17 -18.10
CA ASN A 426 8.53 -17.53 -19.52
C ASN A 426 7.49 -18.65 -19.74
N ALA A 427 7.37 -19.61 -18.83
CA ALA A 427 6.38 -20.68 -18.92
C ALA A 427 4.93 -20.19 -18.69
N ILE A 428 4.74 -19.14 -17.89
CA ILE A 428 3.42 -18.56 -17.59
C ILE A 428 2.92 -17.64 -18.72
N VAL A 429 3.83 -16.99 -19.44
CA VAL A 429 3.49 -16.04 -20.53
C VAL A 429 3.29 -16.75 -21.88
N SER A 430 3.68 -18.03 -22.00
CA SER A 430 3.73 -18.75 -23.28
C SER A 430 2.55 -19.70 -23.54
N ASN A 431 1.38 -19.52 -22.89
CA ASN A 431 0.13 -20.20 -23.27
C ASN A 431 -1.08 -19.26 -23.18
#